data_AF-A0A4S1F096-F1
#
_entry.id   AF-A0A4S1F096-F1
#
_cell.length_a   1.000
_cell.length_b   1.000
_cell.length_c   1.000
_cell.angle_alpha   90.00
_cell.angle_beta   90.00
_cell.angle_gamma   90.00
#
_symmetry.space_group_name_H-M   'P 1'
#
loop_
_entity.id
_entity.type
_entity.pdbx_description
1 polymer ?
#
loop_
_entity_poly.entity_id
_entity_poly.type
_entity_poly.pdbx_seq_one_letter_code
_entity_poly.pdbx_strand_id
1 'polypeptide(L)'
;DEVIDYTKGDFTEQVRNVDLVLDGMGGDHADGSLKVVRAGGVLVSLLDVRDATRTKAKERNIRVERMSVVPDREGLVELARLVDADKLVPHVAKAFPLDQAEAAHAFLAT
;
A
#
# COMPACT_ATOMS: atom_id res chain seq x y z
N ASP A 1 -0.26 14.17 10.11
CA ASP A 1 -0.86 12.97 9.50
C ASP A 1 -1.86 12.38 10.47
N GLU A 2 -2.66 11.41 10.03
CA GLU A 2 -3.66 10.74 10.85
C GLU A 2 -3.42 9.24 10.76
N VAL A 3 -3.30 8.59 11.92
CA VAL A 3 -3.08 7.14 12.02
C VAL A 3 -4.38 6.48 12.43
N ILE A 4 -4.87 5.56 11.61
CA ILE A 4 -6.08 4.78 11.86
C ILE A 4 -5.69 3.35 12.21
N ASP A 5 -5.97 2.94 13.44
CA ASP A 5 -5.79 1.56 13.91
C ASP A 5 -6.99 0.72 13.46
N TYR A 6 -6.89 0.13 12.27
CA TYR A 6 -7.96 -0.69 11.68
C TYR A 6 -8.25 -1.99 12.46
N THR A 7 -7.42 -2.35 13.45
CA THR A 7 -7.68 -3.51 14.31
C THR A 7 -8.67 -3.20 15.43
N LYS A 8 -8.94 -1.91 15.68
CA LYS A 8 -9.84 -1.43 16.74
C LYS A 8 -11.15 -0.84 16.21
N GLY A 9 -11.36 -0.83 14.90
CA GLY A 9 -12.59 -0.34 14.29
C GLY A 9 -12.55 -0.37 12.77
N ASP A 10 -13.71 -0.16 12.14
CA ASP A 10 -13.80 -0.06 10.69
C ASP A 10 -13.17 1.27 10.23
N PHE A 11 -12.10 1.19 9.44
CA PHE A 11 -11.43 2.38 8.92
C PHE A 11 -12.34 3.20 7.99
N THR A 12 -13.33 2.57 7.35
CA THR A 12 -14.24 3.23 6.41
C THR A 12 -15.24 4.16 7.10
N GLU A 13 -15.35 4.10 8.42
CA GLU A 13 -16.11 5.04 9.24
C GLU A 13 -15.27 6.23 9.69
N GLN A 14 -13.94 6.10 9.68
CA GLN A 14 -13.00 7.09 10.21
C GLN A 14 -12.47 8.03 9.11
N VAL A 15 -12.34 7.55 7.86
CA VAL A 15 -11.87 8.35 6.73
C VAL A 15 -12.78 8.22 5.51
N ARG A 16 -13.04 9.34 4.82
CA ARG A 16 -13.86 9.38 3.59
C ARG A 16 -13.40 10.49 2.65
N ASN A 17 -13.85 10.41 1.40
CA ASN A 17 -13.63 11.40 0.34
C ASN A 17 -12.16 11.63 -0.03
N VAL A 18 -11.31 10.61 0.08
CA VAL A 18 -9.91 10.70 -0.33
C VAL A 18 -9.77 10.65 -1.85
N ASP A 19 -8.80 11.38 -2.38
CA ASP A 19 -8.49 11.40 -3.82
C ASP A 19 -7.89 10.08 -4.31
N LEU A 20 -7.04 9.48 -3.48
CA LEU A 20 -6.26 8.30 -3.81
C LEU A 20 -6.11 7.39 -2.58
N VAL A 21 -6.18 6.08 -2.80
CA VAL A 21 -5.71 5.07 -1.85
C VAL A 21 -4.56 4.28 -2.49
N LEU A 22 -3.46 4.13 -1.74
CA LEU A 22 -2.41 3.16 -2.02
C LEU A 22 -2.67 1.92 -1.15
N ASP A 23 -3.09 0.83 -1.77
CA ASP A 23 -3.48 -0.41 -1.10
C ASP A 23 -2.37 -1.47 -1.16
N GLY A 24 -1.87 -1.85 0.02
CA GLY A 24 -0.90 -2.93 0.20
C GLY A 24 -1.50 -4.25 0.69
N MET A 25 -2.80 -4.28 1.02
CA MET A 25 -3.44 -5.42 1.68
C MET A 25 -4.32 -6.25 0.74
N GLY A 26 -4.88 -5.63 -0.31
CA GLY A 26 -5.70 -6.32 -1.30
C GLY A 26 -7.02 -6.89 -0.71
N GLY A 27 -7.58 -7.88 -1.39
CA GLY A 27 -8.76 -8.61 -0.91
C GLY A 27 -9.93 -7.71 -0.49
N ASP A 28 -10.43 -7.91 0.74
CA ASP A 28 -11.55 -7.14 1.28
C ASP A 28 -11.14 -5.72 1.71
N HIS A 29 -9.85 -5.47 1.93
CA HIS A 29 -9.33 -4.11 2.17
C HIS A 29 -9.43 -3.24 0.92
N ALA A 30 -9.18 -3.80 -0.28
CA ALA A 30 -9.41 -3.10 -1.54
C ALA A 30 -10.88 -2.73 -1.73
N ASP A 31 -11.81 -3.63 -1.38
CA ASP A 31 -13.25 -3.36 -1.41
C ASP A 31 -13.67 -2.27 -0.41
N GLY A 32 -13.12 -2.29 0.80
CA GLY A 32 -13.29 -1.24 1.80
C GLY A 32 -12.75 0.10 1.32
N SER A 33 -11.59 0.09 0.65
CA SER A 33 -10.95 1.29 0.10
C SER A 33 -11.83 1.99 -0.94
N LEU A 34 -12.62 1.24 -1.72
CA LEU A 34 -13.59 1.86 -2.61
C LEU A 34 -14.59 2.73 -1.85
N LYS A 35 -15.02 2.35 -0.63
CA LYS A 35 -15.99 3.13 0.15
C LYS A 35 -15.45 4.50 0.59
N VAL A 36 -14.13 4.63 0.72
CA VAL A 36 -13.49 5.86 1.22
C VAL A 36 -12.96 6.75 0.09
N VAL A 37 -12.56 6.17 -1.04
CA VAL A 37 -12.15 6.92 -2.23
C VAL A 37 -13.35 7.66 -2.82
N ARG A 38 -13.19 8.94 -3.14
CA ARG A 38 -14.25 9.74 -3.76
C ARG A 38 -14.58 9.25 -5.17
N ALA A 39 -15.79 9.54 -5.65
CA ALA A 39 -16.13 9.27 -7.05
C ALA A 39 -15.17 10.05 -7.98
N GLY A 40 -14.65 9.41 -9.03
CA GLY A 40 -13.59 9.99 -9.87
C GLY A 40 -12.16 9.86 -9.32
N GLY A 41 -11.99 9.31 -8.11
CA GLY A 41 -10.68 9.09 -7.50
C GLY A 41 -9.93 7.87 -8.03
N VAL A 42 -8.83 7.49 -7.36
CA VAL A 42 -7.96 6.40 -7.79
C VAL A 42 -7.67 5.40 -6.67
N LEU A 43 -7.80 4.11 -6.96
CA LEU A 43 -7.24 3.03 -6.15
C LEU A 43 -5.98 2.51 -6.85
N VAL A 44 -4.82 2.65 -6.20
CA VAL A 44 -3.55 2.06 -6.65
C VAL A 44 -3.25 0.87 -5.75
N SER A 45 -3.24 -0.35 -6.28
CA SER A 45 -2.92 -1.55 -5.49
C SER A 45 -1.53 -2.08 -5.80
N LEU A 46 -0.81 -2.51 -4.77
CA LEU A 46 0.44 -3.24 -4.86
C LEU A 46 0.22 -4.73 -5.18
N LEU A 47 -1.02 -5.20 -5.01
CA LEU A 47 -1.44 -6.58 -5.24
C LEU A 47 -2.41 -6.65 -6.42
N ASP A 48 -2.73 -7.88 -6.85
CA ASP A 48 -3.75 -8.07 -7.87
C ASP A 48 -5.14 -7.75 -7.32
N VAL A 49 -5.91 -6.98 -8.09
CA VAL A 49 -7.27 -6.55 -7.74
C VAL A 49 -8.29 -7.46 -8.41
N ARG A 50 -9.19 -8.05 -7.61
CA ARG A 50 -10.29 -8.91 -8.07
C ARG A 50 -11.17 -8.21 -9.11
N ASP A 51 -11.68 -8.95 -10.08
CA ASP A 51 -12.60 -8.40 -11.10
C ASP A 51 -13.87 -7.82 -10.48
N ALA A 52 -14.41 -8.46 -9.43
CA ALA A 52 -15.56 -7.93 -8.70
C ALA A 52 -15.29 -6.54 -8.10
N THR A 53 -14.09 -6.34 -7.54
CA THR A 53 -13.64 -5.03 -7.01
C THR A 53 -13.52 -4.01 -8.15
N ARG A 54 -12.96 -4.39 -9.30
CA ARG A 54 -12.86 -3.51 -10.48
C ARG A 54 -14.23 -3.10 -11.01
N THR A 55 -15.20 -4.00 -11.03
CA THR A 55 -16.58 -3.70 -11.44
C THR A 55 -17.23 -2.68 -10.50
N LYS A 56 -17.15 -2.89 -9.18
CA LYS A 56 -17.64 -1.92 -8.18
C LYS A 56 -16.97 -0.54 -8.31
N ALA A 57 -15.67 -0.51 -8.61
CA ALA A 57 -14.93 0.73 -8.81
C ALA A 57 -15.45 1.51 -10.03
N LYS A 58 -15.71 0.82 -11.15
CA LYS A 58 -16.24 1.41 -12.38
C LYS A 58 -17.62 2.06 -12.17
N GLU A 59 -18.50 1.44 -11.40
CA GLU A 59 -19.82 1.99 -11.06
C GLU A 59 -19.74 3.37 -10.40
N ARG A 60 -18.62 3.66 -9.73
CA ARG A 60 -18.34 4.94 -9.06
C ARG A 60 -17.30 5.81 -9.77
N ASN A 61 -16.96 5.46 -11.01
CA ASN A 61 -15.94 6.13 -11.80
C ASN A 61 -14.58 6.21 -11.07
N ILE A 62 -14.24 5.19 -10.28
CA ILE A 62 -12.93 5.09 -9.63
C ILE A 62 -11.98 4.36 -10.57
N ARG A 63 -10.83 4.97 -10.85
CA ARG A 63 -9.76 4.34 -11.62
C ARG A 63 -9.01 3.35 -10.74
N VAL A 64 -8.76 2.15 -11.25
CA VAL A 64 -8.00 1.11 -10.54
C VAL A 64 -6.71 0.83 -11.28
N GLU A 65 -5.59 1.16 -10.64
CA GLU A 65 -4.24 0.89 -11.15
C GLU A 65 -3.60 -0.23 -10.34
N ARG A 66 -2.95 -1.18 -11.02
CA ARG A 66 -2.09 -2.17 -10.35
C ARG A 66 -0.65 -1.72 -10.56
N MET A 67 0.04 -1.38 -9.47
CA MET A 67 1.44 -0.99 -9.52
C MET A 67 2.32 -2.25 -9.56
N SER A 68 3.11 -2.38 -10.62
CA SER A 68 4.17 -3.38 -10.71
C SER A 68 5.52 -2.68 -10.63
N VAL A 69 6.48 -3.30 -9.96
CA VAL A 69 7.85 -2.77 -9.93
C VAL A 69 8.50 -2.97 -11.29
N VAL A 70 9.27 -1.98 -11.72
CA VAL A 70 10.18 -2.06 -12.87
C VAL A 70 11.55 -1.55 -12.43
N PRO A 71 12.65 -2.03 -13.04
CA PRO A 71 13.96 -1.44 -12.78
C PRO A 71 13.98 0.03 -13.18
N ASP A 72 14.27 0.91 -12.23
CA ASP A 72 14.34 2.37 -12.44
C ASP A 72 15.57 2.93 -11.74
N ARG A 73 16.64 3.15 -12.52
CA ARG A 73 17.89 3.71 -12.00
C ARG A 73 17.70 5.15 -11.50
N GLU A 74 16.95 5.96 -12.23
CA GLU A 74 16.77 7.38 -11.89
C GLU A 74 16.01 7.51 -10.58
N GLY A 75 14.93 6.74 -10.42
CA GLY A 75 14.18 6.63 -9.17
C GLY A 75 15.06 6.16 -8.01
N LEU A 76 15.88 5.13 -8.20
CA LEU A 76 16.78 4.63 -7.14
C LEU A 76 17.85 5.66 -6.72
N VAL A 77 18.39 6.44 -7.67
CA VAL A 77 19.35 7.51 -7.36
C VAL A 77 18.67 8.62 -6.55
N GLU A 78 17.42 8.98 -6.90
CA GLU A 78 16.68 9.99 -6.15
C GLU A 78 16.31 9.52 -4.74
N LEU A 79 15.93 8.24 -4.58
CA LEU A 79 15.71 7.65 -3.25
C LEU A 79 16.99 7.71 -2.40
N ALA A 80 18.15 7.36 -2.95
CA ALA A 80 19.43 7.49 -2.25
C ALA A 80 19.72 8.94 -1.83
N ARG A 81 19.45 9.91 -2.71
CA ARG A 81 19.60 11.34 -2.40
C ARG A 81 18.68 11.80 -1.26
N LEU A 82 17.47 11.25 -1.17
CA LEU A 82 16.56 11.54 -0.06
C LEU A 82 17.06 10.93 1.26
N VAL A 83 17.66 9.75 1.22
CA VAL A 83 18.31 9.12 2.38
C VAL A 83 19.51 9.93 2.85
N ASP A 84 20.42 10.30 1.94
CA ASP A 84 21.60 11.12 2.26
C ASP A 84 21.24 12.50 2.84
N ALA A 85 20.05 13.01 2.51
CA ALA A 85 19.52 14.28 2.99
C ALA A 85 18.63 14.16 4.24
N ASP A 86 18.55 12.98 4.88
CA ASP A 86 17.68 12.67 6.02
C ASP A 86 16.18 12.96 5.77
N LYS A 87 15.75 12.98 4.51
CA LYS A 87 14.34 13.17 4.11
C LYS A 87 13.59 11.84 3.95
N LEU A 88 14.31 10.72 3.92
CA LEU A 88 13.79 9.37 3.88
C LEU A 88 14.64 8.50 4.81
N VAL A 89 14.00 7.85 5.78
CA VAL A 89 14.70 7.00 6.75
C VAL A 89 14.25 5.55 6.58
N PRO A 90 15.12 4.64 6.10
CA PRO A 90 14.82 3.21 6.08
C PRO A 90 14.79 2.64 7.51
N HIS A 91 13.68 2.00 7.88
CA HIS A 91 13.57 1.31 9.17
C HIS A 91 13.90 -0.17 9.03
N VAL A 92 15.05 -0.58 9.55
CA VAL A 92 15.46 -1.99 9.58
C VAL A 92 14.98 -2.64 10.87
N ALA A 93 13.98 -3.53 10.78
CA ALA A 93 13.45 -4.24 11.95
C ALA A 93 14.48 -5.19 12.57
N LYS A 94 15.18 -5.98 11.75
CA LYS A 94 16.23 -6.91 12.18
C LYS A 94 17.11 -7.35 11.02
N ALA A 95 18.41 -7.55 11.27
CA ALA A 95 19.34 -8.16 10.33
C ALA A 95 19.65 -9.61 10.75
N PHE A 96 19.71 -10.50 9.78
CA PHE A 96 20.02 -11.92 9.96
C PHE A 96 21.19 -12.30 9.04
N PRO A 97 22.16 -13.10 9.51
CA PRO A 97 23.12 -13.75 8.62
C PRO A 97 22.41 -14.67 7.62
N LEU A 98 23.05 -14.93 6.47
CA LEU A 98 22.42 -15.69 5.38
C LEU A 98 22.00 -17.12 5.78
N ASP A 99 22.77 -17.77 6.66
CA ASP A 99 22.46 -19.10 7.19
C ASP A 99 21.23 -19.13 8.12
N GLN A 100 20.68 -17.97 8.47
CA GLN A 100 19.46 -17.80 9.26
C GLN A 100 18.27 -17.34 8.41
N ALA A 101 18.28 -17.58 7.09
CA ALA A 101 17.19 -17.21 6.20
C ALA A 101 15.82 -17.74 6.65
N GLU A 102 15.76 -18.97 7.18
CA GLU A 102 14.52 -19.55 7.74
C GLU A 102 13.97 -18.70 8.90
N ALA A 103 14.84 -18.34 9.85
CA ALA A 103 14.46 -17.49 10.98
C ALA A 103 14.03 -16.09 10.53
N ALA A 104 14.64 -15.54 9.49
CA ALA A 104 14.25 -14.26 8.90
C ALA A 104 12.83 -14.31 8.30
N HIS A 105 12.46 -15.39 7.61
CA HIS A 105 11.10 -15.57 7.10
C HIS A 105 10.07 -15.80 8.21
N ALA A 106 10.41 -16.60 9.22
CA ALA A 106 9.54 -16.84 10.38
C ALA A 106 9.25 -15.55 11.18
N PHE A 107 10.22 -14.63 11.26
CA PHE A 107 10.08 -13.33 11.91
C PHE A 107 9.02 -12.43 11.26
N LEU A 108 8.75 -12.57 9.95
CA LEU A 108 7.73 -11.79 9.26
C LEU A 108 6.31 -12.32 9.46
N ALA A 109 6.17 -13.56 9.94
CA ALA A 109 4.88 -14.23 10.12
C ALA A 109 4.21 -13.94 11.48
N THR A 110 4.86 -13.16 12.34
CA THR A 110 4.38 -12.74 13.67
C THR A 110 3.82 -11.34 13.63
#